data_AF-A0A932M6M5-F1
#
_entry.id   AF-A0A932M6M5-F1
#
_cell.length_a   1.000
_cell.length_b   1.000
_cell.length_c   1.000
_cell.angle_alpha   90.00
_cell.angle_beta   90.00
_cell.angle_gamma   90.00
#
_symmetry.space_group_name_H-M   'P 1'
#
loop_
_entity.id
_entity.type
_entity.pdbx_description
1 polymer ?
#
loop_
_entity_poly.entity_id
_entity_poly.type
_entity_poly.pdbx_seq_one_letter_code
_entity_poly.pdbx_strand_id
1 'polypeptide(L)'
;MTFFVEGLSRHHEPETQVRRIGEYQTVAEAIAVAQRTVDEFLRRERKPGMDAKALFSHYQAHGEYPFIFRDDDKTINVPGFNHAHYAMIRAAELCGGKK
;
A
#
# COMPACT_ATOMS: atom_id res chain seq x y z
N MET A 1 -18.64 -13.57 3.35
CA MET A 1 -17.45 -13.07 4.05
C MET A 1 -16.93 -11.90 3.26
N THR A 2 -16.72 -10.76 3.91
CA THR A 2 -16.37 -9.52 3.25
C THR A 2 -15.03 -9.01 3.77
N PHE A 3 -14.25 -8.40 2.88
CA PHE A 3 -12.94 -7.81 3.15
C PHE A 3 -13.00 -6.31 2.90
N PHE A 4 -12.56 -5.51 3.87
CA PHE A 4 -12.44 -4.06 3.73
C PHE A 4 -10.98 -3.70 3.50
N VAL A 5 -10.73 -2.79 2.57
CA VAL A 5 -9.41 -2.18 2.40
C VAL A 5 -9.49 -0.74 2.90
N GLU A 6 -8.67 -0.40 3.88
CA GLU A 6 -8.57 0.95 4.41
C GLU A 6 -7.16 1.49 4.20
N GLY A 7 -7.05 2.68 3.64
CA GLY A 7 -5.81 3.43 3.45
C GLY A 7 -5.55 4.32 4.65
N LEU A 8 -4.39 4.13 5.27
CA LEU A 8 -3.96 4.90 6.43
C LEU A 8 -2.86 5.85 5.98
N SER A 9 -3.13 7.14 6.01
CA SER A 9 -2.19 8.20 5.59
C SER A 9 -1.74 9.03 6.79
N ARG A 10 -0.43 9.24 6.92
CA ARG A 10 0.17 10.04 8.02
C ARG A 10 0.42 11.50 7.64
N HIS A 11 -0.26 11.98 6.60
CA HIS A 11 0.08 13.24 5.93
C HIS A 11 -0.34 14.50 6.68
N HIS A 12 -1.20 14.39 7.69
CA HIS A 12 -1.70 15.54 8.45
C HIS A 12 -1.64 15.23 9.95
N GLU A 13 -0.68 15.81 10.66
CA GLU A 13 -0.80 15.94 12.11
C GLU A 13 -1.92 16.95 12.45
N PRO A 14 -2.70 16.71 13.52
CA PRO A 14 -2.55 15.63 14.50
C PRO A 14 -3.33 14.34 14.18
N GLU A 15 -4.06 14.27 13.05
CA GLU A 15 -5.03 13.21 12.79
C GLU A 15 -4.58 12.27 11.66
N THR A 16 -4.16 11.06 12.03
CA THR A 16 -4.03 9.95 11.09
C THR A 16 -5.35 9.76 10.37
N GLN A 17 -5.39 10.00 9.05
CA GLN A 17 -6.62 9.84 8.28
C GLN A 17 -6.73 8.39 7.82
N VAL A 18 -7.80 7.72 8.24
CA VAL A 18 -8.20 6.41 7.74
C VAL A 18 -9.27 6.63 6.68
N ARG A 19 -9.01 6.17 5.46
CA ARG A 19 -9.96 6.23 4.35
C ARG A 19 -10.32 4.82 3.92
N ARG A 20 -11.62 4.51 3.86
CA ARG A 20 -12.07 3.27 3.23
C ARG A 20 -11.86 3.36 1.71
N ILE A 21 -10.98 2.49 1.20
CA ILE A 21 -10.67 2.38 -0.23
C ILE A 21 -11.77 1.58 -0.93
N GLY A 22 -12.23 0.48 -0.31
CA GLY A 22 -13.29 -0.34 -0.86
C GLY A 22 -13.65 -1.56 -0.02
N GLU A 23 -14.64 -2.28 -0.50
CA GLU A 23 -15.18 -3.51 0.07
C GLU A 23 -15.20 -4.60 -1.01
N TYR A 24 -14.73 -5.80 -0.65
CA TYR A 24 -14.50 -6.89 -1.59
C TYR A 24 -14.97 -8.23 -1.02
N GLN A 25 -15.35 -9.16 -1.91
CA GLN A 25 -15.86 -10.48 -1.51
C GLN A 25 -14.73 -11.49 -1.32
N THR A 26 -13.57 -11.27 -1.93
CA THR A 26 -12.40 -12.16 -1.82
C THR A 26 -11.16 -11.44 -1.29
N VAL A 27 -10.31 -12.20 -0.59
CA VAL A 27 -9.01 -11.70 -0.12
C VAL A 27 -8.12 -11.31 -1.30
N ALA A 28 -8.21 -12.03 -2.42
CA ALA A 28 -7.42 -11.75 -3.62
C ALA A 28 -7.76 -10.38 -4.22
N GLU A 29 -9.05 -10.02 -4.29
CA GLU A 29 -9.48 -8.70 -4.74
C GLU A 29 -9.00 -7.60 -3.79
N ALA A 30 -9.14 -7.80 -2.48
CA ALA A 30 -8.67 -6.84 -1.48
C ALA A 30 -7.16 -6.61 -1.56
N ILE A 31 -6.37 -7.68 -1.74
CA ILE A 31 -4.92 -7.60 -1.95
C ILE A 31 -4.59 -6.87 -3.25
N ALA A 32 -5.27 -7.19 -4.35
CA ALA A 32 -5.03 -6.54 -5.64
C ALA A 32 -5.27 -5.02 -5.57
N VAL A 33 -6.29 -4.60 -4.82
CA VAL A 33 -6.60 -3.19 -4.60
C VAL A 33 -5.54 -2.53 -3.73
N ALA A 34 -5.14 -3.18 -2.64
CA ALA A 34 -4.07 -2.69 -1.78
C ALA A 34 -2.74 -2.52 -2.55
N GLN A 35 -2.38 -3.51 -3.36
CA GLN A 35 -1.21 -3.45 -4.25
C GLN A 35 -1.32 -2.29 -5.24
N ARG A 36 -2.50 -2.09 -5.84
CA ARG A 36 -2.75 -1.00 -6.77
C ARG A 36 -2.57 0.37 -6.11
N THR A 37 -3.05 0.57 -4.90
CA THR A 37 -2.84 1.81 -4.13
C THR A 37 -1.36 2.13 -3.95
N VAL A 38 -0.56 1.12 -3.57
CA VAL A 38 0.89 1.27 -3.44
C VAL A 38 1.54 1.57 -4.79
N ASP A 39 1.17 0.82 -5.84
CA ASP A 39 1.67 1.02 -7.21
C ASP A 39 1.41 2.44 -7.72
N GLU A 40 0.19 2.96 -7.49
CA GLU A 40 -0.21 4.31 -7.91
C GLU A 40 0.64 5.38 -7.22
N PHE A 41 0.87 5.25 -5.91
CA PHE A 41 1.78 6.15 -5.19
C PHE A 41 3.21 6.06 -5.73
N LEU A 42 3.78 4.85 -5.82
CA LEU A 42 5.17 4.67 -6.24
C LEU A 42 5.41 5.18 -7.67
N ARG A 43 4.45 4.96 -8.58
CA ARG A 43 4.56 5.47 -9.97
C ARG A 43 4.45 6.99 -10.03
N ARG A 44 3.57 7.59 -9.24
CA ARG A 44 3.38 9.05 -9.21
C ARG A 44 4.59 9.77 -8.63
N GLU A 45 5.17 9.24 -7.56
CA GLU A 45 6.26 9.89 -6.83
C GLU A 45 7.64 9.55 -7.38
N ARG A 46 7.78 8.48 -8.15
CA ARG A 46 9.04 8.12 -8.80
C ARG A 46 9.49 9.21 -9.76
N LYS A 47 10.67 9.76 -9.47
CA LYS A 47 11.37 10.69 -10.37
C LYS A 47 12.42 9.98 -11.20
N PRO A 48 12.71 10.42 -12.45
CA PRO A 48 13.82 9.89 -13.22
C PRO A 48 15.14 9.96 -12.44
N GLY A 49 15.90 8.87 -12.39
CA GLY A 49 17.17 8.79 -11.64
C GLY A 49 17.02 8.60 -10.12
N MET A 50 15.80 8.47 -9.60
CA MET A 50 15.56 8.16 -8.19
C MET A 50 15.93 6.70 -7.88
N ASP A 51 16.69 6.49 -6.80
CA ASP A 51 17.02 5.15 -6.31
C ASP A 51 15.82 4.46 -5.66
N ALA A 52 15.77 3.12 -5.74
CA ALA A 52 14.69 2.32 -5.17
C ALA A 52 14.51 2.56 -3.67
N LYS A 53 15.62 2.71 -2.92
CA LYS A 53 15.59 2.98 -1.49
C LYS A 53 14.99 4.35 -1.21
N ALA A 54 15.33 5.35 -2.00
CA ALA A 54 14.77 6.71 -1.86
C ALA A 54 13.27 6.71 -2.12
N LEU A 55 12.80 6.00 -3.15
CA LEU A 55 11.38 5.87 -3.45
C LEU A 55 10.62 5.13 -2.33
N PHE A 56 11.20 4.04 -1.81
CA PHE A 56 10.61 3.30 -0.69
C PHE A 56 10.56 4.13 0.59
N SER A 57 11.62 4.86 0.93
CA SER A 57 11.62 5.78 2.09
C SER A 57 10.59 6.90 1.92
N HIS A 58 10.41 7.41 0.69
CA HIS A 58 9.35 8.38 0.40
C HIS A 58 7.96 7.80 0.60
N TYR A 59 7.72 6.56 0.17
CA TYR A 59 6.49 5.83 0.48
C TYR A 59 6.29 5.62 1.98
N GLN A 60 7.34 5.34 2.74
CA GLN A 60 7.22 5.24 4.19
C GLN A 60 6.90 6.59 4.85
N ALA A 61 7.33 7.72 4.31
CA ALA A 61 7.04 9.01 4.92
C ALA A 61 5.68 9.60 4.48
N HIS A 62 5.31 9.38 3.22
CA HIS A 62 4.23 10.10 2.54
C HIS A 62 3.18 9.19 1.90
N GLY A 63 3.41 7.88 1.89
CA GLY A 63 2.52 6.91 1.28
C GLY A 63 1.25 6.66 2.08
N GLU A 64 0.23 6.19 1.37
CA GLU A 64 -0.95 5.58 1.97
C GLU A 64 -0.65 4.11 2.28
N TYR A 65 -0.92 3.67 3.50
CA TYR A 65 -0.74 2.29 3.92
C TYR A 65 -2.06 1.53 3.84
N PRO A 66 -2.24 0.65 2.85
CA PRO A 66 -3.45 -0.16 2.76
C PRO A 66 -3.41 -1.30 3.79
N PHE A 67 -4.42 -1.36 4.63
CA PHE A 67 -4.71 -2.46 5.55
C PHE A 67 -5.97 -3.19 5.10
N ILE A 68 -5.94 -4.52 5.22
CA ILE A 68 -7.07 -5.37 4.85
C ILE A 68 -7.69 -5.95 6.12
N PHE A 69 -8.97 -5.70 6.31
CA PHE A 69 -9.76 -6.16 7.45
C PHE A 69 -10.78 -7.20 6.99
N ARG A 70 -11.05 -8.17 7.87
CA ARG A 70 -12.13 -9.14 7.68
C ARG A 70 -13.32 -8.68 8.53
N ASP A 71 -14.52 -8.72 7.96
CA ASP A 71 -15.74 -8.33 8.67
C ASP A 71 -16.05 -9.23 9.88
N ASP A 72 -15.76 -10.53 9.73
CA ASP A 72 -16.12 -11.57 10.70
C ASP A 72 -15.13 -11.68 11.88
N ASP A 73 -13.87 -11.29 11.64
CA ASP A 73 -12.79 -11.42 12.61
C ASP A 73 -12.03 -10.10 12.66
N LYS A 74 -12.16 -9.39 13.79
CA LYS A 74 -11.52 -8.09 14.06
C LYS A 74 -9.97 -8.15 13.99
N THR A 75 -9.40 -9.28 13.59
CA THR A 75 -8.03 -9.39 13.10
C THR A 75 -7.67 -8.31 12.08
N ILE A 76 -6.72 -7.48 12.49
CA ILE A 76 -6.01 -6.53 11.65
C ILE A 76 -5.05 -7.34 10.78
N ASN A 77 -5.09 -7.11 9.46
CA ASN A 77 -4.30 -7.77 8.42
C ASN A 77 -4.64 -9.24 8.17
N VAL A 78 -5.14 -9.50 6.96
CA VAL A 78 -5.15 -10.87 6.42
C VAL A 78 -3.72 -11.40 6.30
N PRO A 79 -3.45 -12.65 6.72
CA PRO A 79 -2.17 -13.28 6.44
C PRO A 79 -1.97 -13.38 4.91
N GLY A 80 -0.84 -12.88 4.42
CA GLY A 80 -0.48 -12.94 3.00
C GLY A 80 -0.23 -11.59 2.32
N PHE A 81 -0.51 -10.46 2.99
CA PHE A 81 -0.17 -9.14 2.45
C PHE A 81 0.51 -8.24 3.48
N ASN A 82 1.65 -7.67 3.08
CA ASN A 82 2.37 -6.65 3.83
C ASN A 82 2.72 -5.52 2.87
N HIS A 83 2.07 -4.37 3.06
CA HIS A 83 2.20 -3.21 2.18
C HIS A 83 3.66 -2.71 2.08
N ALA A 84 4.42 -2.75 3.18
CA ALA A 84 5.82 -2.31 3.19
C ALA A 84 6.72 -3.28 2.40
N HIS A 85 6.53 -4.59 2.58
CA HIS A 85 7.28 -5.59 1.82
C HIS A 85 6.97 -5.49 0.31
N TYR A 86 5.69 -5.35 -0.03
CA TYR A 86 5.25 -5.16 -1.42
C TYR A 86 5.83 -3.87 -2.02
N ALA A 87 5.75 -2.74 -1.31
CA ALA A 87 6.30 -1.46 -1.76
C ALA A 87 7.81 -1.50 -2.00
N MET A 88 8.55 -2.23 -1.16
CA MET A 88 10.00 -2.40 -1.32
C MET A 88 10.34 -3.14 -2.61
N ILE A 89 9.69 -4.29 -2.86
CA ILE A 89 9.88 -5.06 -4.10
C ILE A 89 9.51 -4.19 -5.31
N ARG A 90 8.37 -3.52 -5.24
CA ARG A 90 7.86 -2.73 -6.35
C ARG A 90 8.74 -1.51 -6.66
N ALA A 91 9.25 -0.83 -5.65
CA ALA A 91 10.20 0.26 -5.83
C ALA A 91 11.49 -0.23 -6.51
N ALA A 92 11.98 -1.42 -6.15
CA ALA A 92 13.14 -2.02 -6.81
C ALA A 92 12.85 -2.36 -8.28
N GLU A 93 11.68 -2.88 -8.62
CA GLU A 93 11.28 -3.12 -10.02
C GLU A 93 11.18 -1.82 -10.83
N LEU A 94 10.59 -0.78 -10.27
CA LEU A 94 10.38 0.51 -10.95
C LEU A 94 11.69 1.30 -11.14
N CYS A 95 12.59 1.27 -10.16
CA CYS A 95 13.86 2.00 -10.20
C CYS A 95 15.01 1.17 -10.80
N GLY A 96 14.97 -0.15 -10.67
CA GLY A 96 15.97 -1.10 -11.14
C GLY A 96 15.73 -1.62 -12.55
N GLY A 97 14.88 -0.95 -13.35
CA GLY A 97 14.60 -1.28 -14.74
C GLY A 97 15.83 -1.20 -15.65
N LYS A 98 16.72 -2.19 -15.55
CA LYS A 98 17.69 -2.62 -16.55
C LYS A 98 17.91 -4.13 -16.40
N LYS A 99 17.28 -4.90 -17.27
CA LYS A 99 17.97 -5.86 -18.13
C LYS A 99 17.25 -5.90 -19.47
#